data_AF-A0A8J1LZD2-F1
#
_entry.id   AF-A0A8J1LZD2-F1
#
_cell.length_a   1.000
_cell.length_b   1.000
_cell.length_c   1.000
_cell.angle_alpha   90.00
_cell.angle_beta   90.00
_cell.angle_gamma   90.00
#
_symmetry.space_group_name_H-M   'P 1'
#
loop_
_entity.id
_entity.type
_entity.pdbx_description
1 polymer ?
#
loop_
_entity_poly.entity_id
_entity_poly.type
_entity_poly.pdbx_seq_one_letter_code
_entity_poly.pdbx_strand_id
1 'polypeptide(L)'
;MLVETLFKRIKENEPNYPKNLDEDATSIIQNLLRKNPQERLGSKCDAEELKESSFFKELDFDALSKKQIKAPIIPQEKTPGCCWYCCLCYLCERQIVMSQRKYRREATFVKELLKNFDCSERLQDLD
;
A
#
# COMPACT_ATOMS: atom_id res chain seq x y z
N MET A 1 -10.18 -14.74 -25.54
CA MET A 1 -8.83 -15.30 -25.77
C MET A 1 -7.82 -14.90 -24.68
N LEU A 2 -7.53 -13.61 -24.42
CA LEU A 2 -6.51 -13.22 -23.40
C LEU A 2 -6.97 -13.37 -21.94
N VAL A 3 -8.23 -13.06 -21.63
CA VAL A 3 -8.74 -13.15 -20.25
C VAL A 3 -8.79 -14.61 -19.77
N GLU A 4 -9.24 -15.52 -20.64
CA GLU A 4 -9.36 -16.95 -20.33
C GLU A 4 -7.98 -17.61 -20.14
N THR A 5 -7.00 -17.24 -20.97
CA THR A 5 -5.62 -17.73 -20.83
C THR A 5 -4.92 -17.18 -19.59
N LEU A 6 -5.15 -15.92 -19.23
CA LEU A 6 -4.61 -15.35 -17.98
C LEU A 6 -5.20 -16.03 -16.74
N PHE A 7 -6.51 -16.20 -16.69
CA PHE A 7 -7.17 -16.83 -15.55
C PHE A 7 -6.71 -18.27 -15.34
N LYS A 8 -6.55 -19.02 -16.44
CA LYS A 8 -5.95 -20.37 -16.41
C LYS A 8 -4.54 -20.34 -15.83
N ARG A 9 -3.68 -19.41 -16.27
CA ARG A 9 -2.32 -19.26 -15.75
C ARG A 9 -2.29 -18.94 -14.25
N ILE A 10 -3.18 -18.07 -13.77
CA ILE A 10 -3.27 -17.74 -12.34
C ILE A 10 -3.63 -18.97 -11.52
N LYS A 11 -4.56 -19.80 -12.01
CA LYS A 11 -5.01 -21.01 -11.31
C LYS A 11 -3.99 -22.13 -11.30
N GLU A 12 -3.38 -22.40 -12.45
CA GLU A 12 -2.68 -23.66 -12.70
C GLU A 12 -1.16 -23.50 -12.75
N ASN A 13 -0.65 -22.34 -13.14
CA ASN A 13 0.77 -22.16 -13.37
C ASN A 13 1.46 -21.58 -12.14
N GLU A 14 2.62 -22.13 -11.85
CA GLU A 14 3.61 -21.49 -10.99
C GLU A 14 4.37 -20.41 -11.78
N PRO A 15 4.70 -19.26 -11.16
CA PRO A 15 5.49 -18.24 -11.81
C PRO A 15 6.95 -18.69 -11.99
N ASN A 16 7.59 -18.21 -13.06
CA ASN A 16 9.01 -18.44 -13.30
C ASN A 16 9.84 -17.39 -12.58
N TYR A 17 10.77 -17.84 -11.73
CA TYR A 17 11.67 -16.97 -10.99
C TYR A 17 13.01 -16.81 -11.73
N PRO A 18 13.51 -15.57 -11.93
CA PRO A 18 14.79 -15.35 -12.58
C PRO A 18 15.96 -15.77 -11.67
N LYS A 19 17.05 -16.27 -12.25
CA LYS A 19 18.18 -16.85 -11.51
C LYS A 19 18.95 -15.86 -10.62
N ASN A 20 18.81 -14.57 -10.89
CA ASN A 20 19.46 -13.49 -10.15
C ASN A 20 18.57 -12.92 -9.03
N LEU A 21 17.40 -13.52 -8.80
CA LEU A 21 16.56 -13.16 -7.67
C LEU A 21 17.15 -13.77 -6.40
N ASP A 22 17.18 -12.96 -5.34
CA ASP A 22 17.64 -13.39 -4.04
C ASP A 22 16.78 -14.55 -3.48
N GLU A 23 17.39 -15.43 -2.69
CA GLU A 23 16.72 -16.63 -2.16
C GLU A 23 15.60 -16.25 -1.17
N ASP A 24 15.86 -15.27 -0.29
CA ASP A 24 14.86 -14.76 0.66
C ASP A 24 13.69 -14.11 -0.10
N ALA A 25 13.99 -13.36 -1.17
CA ALA A 25 12.99 -12.76 -2.05
C ALA A 25 12.16 -13.82 -2.81
N THR A 26 12.80 -14.89 -3.27
CA THR A 26 12.11 -15.99 -3.95
C THR A 26 11.18 -16.72 -2.99
N SER A 27 11.65 -17.00 -1.78
CA SER A 27 10.89 -17.69 -0.72
C SER A 27 9.62 -16.93 -0.34
N ILE A 28 9.74 -15.62 -0.07
CA ILE A 28 8.57 -14.82 0.31
C ILE A 28 7.52 -14.75 -0.82
N ILE A 29 7.95 -14.61 -2.08
CA ILE A 29 7.02 -14.59 -3.23
C ILE A 29 6.30 -15.94 -3.37
N GLN A 30 7.01 -17.06 -3.24
CA GLN A 30 6.40 -18.40 -3.30
C GLN A 30 5.34 -18.60 -2.21
N ASN A 31 5.63 -18.16 -0.99
CA ASN A 31 4.71 -18.33 0.14
C ASN A 31 3.49 -17.40 0.05
N LEU A 32 3.66 -16.19 -0.50
CA LEU A 32 2.54 -15.28 -0.79
C LEU A 32 1.67 -15.73 -1.97
N LEU A 33 2.26 -16.35 -2.98
CA LEU A 33 1.55 -16.78 -4.19
C LEU A 33 0.99 -18.22 -4.11
N ARG A 34 0.95 -18.81 -2.90
CA ARG A 34 0.28 -20.10 -2.67
C ARG A 34 -1.17 -20.06 -3.16
N LYS A 35 -1.52 -21.05 -3.98
CA LYS A 35 -2.87 -21.18 -4.57
C LYS A 35 -3.92 -21.45 -3.50
N ASN A 36 -3.61 -22.33 -2.55
CA ASN A 36 -4.44 -22.58 -1.38
C ASN A 36 -4.36 -21.38 -0.41
N PRO A 37 -5.47 -20.65 -0.15
CA PRO A 37 -5.45 -19.51 0.76
C PRO A 37 -5.05 -19.87 2.20
N GLN A 38 -5.31 -21.11 2.64
CA GLN A 38 -4.99 -21.57 4.01
C GLN A 38 -3.51 -21.90 4.22
N GLU A 39 -2.75 -22.03 3.12
CA GLU A 39 -1.30 -22.24 3.15
C GLU A 39 -0.54 -20.96 2.78
N ARG A 40 -1.27 -19.89 2.43
CA ARG A 40 -0.67 -18.61 2.04
C ARG A 40 -0.06 -17.94 3.26
N LEU A 41 1.12 -17.37 3.09
CA LEU A 41 1.75 -16.53 4.11
C LEU A 41 0.78 -15.44 4.57
N GLY A 42 0.57 -15.32 5.87
CA GLY A 42 -0.41 -14.43 6.49
C GLY A 42 -1.77 -15.07 6.74
N SER A 43 -1.96 -16.35 6.43
CA SER A 43 -3.24 -17.04 6.71
C SER A 43 -3.44 -17.36 8.19
N LYS A 44 -2.35 -17.55 8.95
CA LYS A 44 -2.42 -17.96 10.37
C LYS A 44 -2.38 -16.78 11.33
N CYS A 45 -1.44 -15.87 11.12
CA CYS A 45 -1.17 -14.74 12.01
C CYS A 45 -1.13 -13.40 11.25
N ASP A 46 -1.76 -13.32 10.07
CA ASP A 46 -1.82 -12.11 9.25
C ASP A 46 -0.44 -11.46 9.04
N ALA A 47 -0.28 -10.19 9.40
CA ALA A 47 0.96 -9.46 9.21
C ALA A 47 2.16 -9.97 10.03
N GLU A 48 1.95 -10.67 11.16
CA GLU A 48 3.07 -11.11 12.00
C GLU A 48 3.91 -12.20 11.33
N GLU A 49 3.27 -13.15 10.63
CA GLU A 49 3.96 -14.19 9.86
C GLU A 49 4.83 -13.58 8.73
N LEU A 50 4.38 -12.46 8.19
CA LEU A 50 5.10 -11.69 7.18
C LEU A 50 6.35 -11.02 7.77
N LYS A 51 6.22 -10.38 8.93
CA LYS A 51 7.33 -9.69 9.61
C LYS A 51 8.45 -10.66 10.02
N GLU A 52 8.09 -11.89 10.39
CA GLU A 52 9.04 -12.95 10.77
C GLU A 52 9.80 -13.58 9.59
N SER A 53 9.44 -13.26 8.34
CA SER A 53 10.12 -13.79 7.16
C SER A 53 11.58 -13.36 7.09
N SER A 54 12.47 -14.25 6.62
CA SER A 54 13.89 -13.95 6.41
C SER A 54 14.12 -12.77 5.47
N PHE A 55 13.20 -12.52 4.55
CA PHE A 55 13.24 -11.35 3.66
C PHE A 55 13.25 -10.01 4.41
N PHE A 56 12.61 -9.93 5.58
CA PHE A 56 12.54 -8.72 6.39
C PHE A 56 13.44 -8.75 7.63
N LYS A 57 14.36 -9.72 7.74
CA LYS A 57 15.21 -9.90 8.94
C LYS A 57 16.03 -8.66 9.33
N GLU A 58 16.36 -7.81 8.37
CA GLU A 58 17.16 -6.58 8.59
C GLU A 58 16.28 -5.34 8.79
N LEU A 59 14.95 -5.47 8.68
CA LEU A 59 14.01 -4.37 8.74
C LEU A 59 13.36 -4.24 10.13
N ASP A 60 13.60 -3.11 10.78
CA ASP A 60 12.89 -2.75 12.01
C ASP A 60 11.52 -2.13 11.67
N PHE A 61 10.46 -2.90 11.90
CA PHE A 61 9.07 -2.47 11.65
C PHE A 61 8.61 -1.35 12.60
N ASP A 62 9.15 -1.25 13.80
CA ASP A 62 8.82 -0.19 14.76
C ASP A 62 9.48 1.13 14.35
N ALA A 63 10.74 1.09 13.93
CA ALA A 63 11.41 2.25 13.35
C ALA A 63 10.76 2.69 12.03
N LEU A 64 10.32 1.73 11.20
CA LEU A 64 9.61 2.01 9.95
C LEU A 64 8.28 2.74 10.21
N SER A 65 7.46 2.23 11.14
CA SER A 65 6.15 2.82 11.47
C SER A 65 6.29 4.25 12.03
N LYS A 66 7.35 4.50 12.80
CA LYS A 66 7.71 5.83 13.33
C LYS A 66 8.43 6.72 12.30
N LYS A 67 8.55 6.28 11.05
CA LYS A 67 9.24 7.00 9.94
C LYS A 67 10.70 7.35 10.24
N GLN A 68 11.38 6.52 11.02
CA GLN A 68 12.79 6.72 11.42
C GLN A 68 13.78 6.10 10.41
N ILE A 69 13.30 5.25 9.51
CA ILE A 69 14.10 4.68 8.42
C ILE A 69 14.04 5.61 7.21
N LYS A 70 15.20 6.00 6.69
CA LYS A 70 15.29 6.83 5.48
C LYS A 70 14.83 6.02 4.26
N ALA A 71 13.88 6.57 3.50
CA ALA A 71 13.42 5.96 2.26
C ALA A 71 14.58 5.82 1.24
N PRO A 72 14.66 4.69 0.51
CA PRO A 72 15.73 4.45 -0.45
C PRO A 72 15.67 5.37 -1.67
N ILE A 73 14.47 5.82 -2.05
CA ILE A 73 14.25 6.75 -3.16
C ILE A 73 13.51 7.97 -2.61
N ILE A 74 14.13 9.14 -2.76
CA ILE A 74 13.52 10.43 -2.42
C ILE A 74 13.15 11.12 -3.74
N PRO A 75 11.86 11.37 -4.03
CA PRO A 75 11.45 12.07 -5.23
C PRO A 75 12.10 13.46 -5.33
N GLN A 76 12.58 13.81 -6.52
CA GLN A 76 13.28 15.09 -6.75
C GLN A 76 12.32 16.24 -7.11
N GLU A 77 11.14 15.92 -7.67
CA GLU A 77 10.19 16.93 -8.13
C GLU A 77 9.19 17.32 -7.04
N LYS A 78 8.89 18.62 -6.99
CA LYS A 78 7.90 19.19 -6.08
C LYS A 78 6.51 18.76 -6.55
N THR A 79 5.93 17.75 -5.93
CA THR A 79 4.51 17.47 -6.09
C THR A 79 3.70 18.66 -5.56
N PRO A 80 2.67 19.13 -6.29
CA PRO A 80 1.75 20.14 -5.78
C PRO A 80 1.10 19.62 -4.48
N GLY A 81 1.55 20.14 -3.33
CA GLY A 81 1.18 19.63 -2.00
C GLY A 81 2.36 19.54 -1.02
N CYS A 82 3.61 19.47 -1.51
CA CYS A 82 4.79 19.53 -0.64
C CYS A 82 5.17 21.00 -0.32
N CYS A 83 5.28 21.32 0.97
CA CYS A 83 5.63 22.67 1.42
C CYS A 83 7.05 23.06 0.98
N TRP A 84 7.16 24.22 0.31
CA TRP A 84 8.35 24.68 -0.43
C TRP A 84 9.65 24.80 0.40
N TYR A 85 9.53 24.86 1.74
CA TYR A 85 10.66 25.01 2.67
C TYR A 85 11.09 23.72 3.37
N CYS A 86 10.41 22.59 3.15
CA CYS A 86 10.54 21.44 4.05
C CYS A 86 10.73 20.12 3.32
N CYS A 87 11.84 19.98 2.58
CA CYS A 87 12.29 18.68 2.08
C CYS A 87 12.73 17.70 3.19
N LEU A 88 12.60 18.08 4.47
CA LEU A 88 12.97 17.27 5.65
C LEU A 88 11.78 16.89 6.54
N CYS A 89 10.54 17.26 6.20
CA CYS A 89 9.42 17.09 7.10
C CYS A 89 8.44 16.00 6.62
N TYR A 90 8.52 14.84 7.25
CA TYR A 90 7.58 13.71 7.11
C TYR A 90 6.18 13.98 7.71
N LEU A 91 5.89 15.21 8.16
CA LEU A 91 4.68 15.61 8.93
C LEU A 91 3.76 16.62 8.22
N CYS A 92 3.88 16.84 6.91
CA CYS A 92 3.05 17.84 6.24
C CYS A 92 1.62 17.32 5.95
N GLU A 93 0.69 17.54 6.89
CA GLU A 93 -0.75 17.18 6.79
C GLU A 93 -1.60 18.11 5.90
N ARG A 94 -1.00 18.92 5.00
CA ARG A 94 -1.79 19.85 4.18
C ARG A 94 -2.38 19.15 2.96
N GLN A 95 -3.71 19.02 2.94
CA GLN A 95 -4.49 18.41 1.87
C GLN A 95 -4.28 19.09 0.52
N ILE A 96 -4.21 18.26 -0.52
CA ILE A 96 -4.30 18.66 -1.93
C ILE A 96 -5.79 18.94 -2.24
N VAL A 97 -6.14 20.18 -2.56
CA VAL A 97 -7.50 20.53 -3.01
C VAL A 97 -7.57 20.37 -4.54
N MET A 98 -8.07 19.23 -5.02
CA MET A 98 -8.18 18.93 -6.47
C MET A 98 -9.50 19.38 -7.13
N SER A 99 -10.38 20.09 -6.41
CA SER A 99 -11.71 20.46 -6.92
C SER A 99 -11.70 21.84 -7.57
N GLN A 100 -11.68 21.89 -8.91
CA GLN A 100 -11.98 23.14 -9.63
C GLN A 100 -13.48 23.46 -9.52
N ARG A 101 -13.81 24.67 -9.04
CA ARG A 101 -15.20 25.17 -8.83
C ARG A 101 -16.11 25.01 -10.06
N LYS A 102 -15.52 25.03 -11.26
CA LYS A 102 -16.17 24.87 -12.57
C LYS A 102 -17.01 23.59 -12.73
N TYR A 103 -16.68 22.51 -12.02
CA TYR A 103 -17.32 21.20 -12.21
C TYR A 103 -18.38 20.86 -11.16
N ARG A 104 -18.67 21.76 -10.22
CA ARG A 104 -19.69 21.56 -9.18
C ARG A 104 -21.09 21.74 -9.77
N ARG A 105 -21.70 20.66 -10.27
CA ARG A 105 -23.15 20.61 -10.49
C ARG A 105 -23.83 20.32 -9.14
N GLU A 106 -24.89 21.05 -8.82
CA GLU A 106 -25.65 20.79 -7.60
C GLU A 106 -26.45 19.49 -7.76
N ALA A 107 -25.93 18.40 -7.20
CA ALA A 107 -26.65 17.13 -7.14
C ALA A 107 -27.64 17.19 -5.96
N THR A 108 -28.89 17.54 -6.24
CA THR A 108 -29.94 17.65 -5.21
C THR A 108 -30.36 16.29 -4.64
N PHE A 109 -30.26 15.21 -5.42
CA PHE A 109 -30.63 13.84 -5.02
C PHE A 109 -29.57 13.14 -4.14
N VAL A 110 -28.31 13.57 -4.22
CA VAL A 110 -27.17 12.83 -3.65
C VAL A 110 -26.86 13.25 -2.20
N LYS A 111 -27.41 14.39 -1.74
CA LYS A 111 -27.15 14.93 -0.39
C LYS A 111 -27.56 13.94 0.72
N GLU A 112 -28.69 13.25 0.56
CA GLU A 112 -29.18 12.28 1.56
C GLU A 112 -28.37 10.98 1.59
N LEU A 113 -27.89 10.52 0.43
CA LEU A 113 -27.07 9.31 0.31
C LEU A 113 -25.64 9.53 0.82
N LEU A 114 -25.13 10.75 0.74
CA LEU A 114 -23.77 11.12 1.19
C LEU A 114 -23.75 11.83 2.55
N LYS A 115 -24.87 11.89 3.27
CA LYS A 115 -24.93 12.57 4.57
C LYS A 115 -23.93 12.04 5.61
N ASN A 116 -23.54 10.76 5.48
CA ASN A 116 -22.54 10.10 6.33
C ASN A 116 -21.24 9.80 5.58
N PHE A 117 -21.03 10.41 4.40
CA PHE A 117 -19.82 10.22 3.61
C PHE A 117 -18.68 11.13 4.09
N ASP A 118 -19.01 12.30 4.63
CA ASP A 118 -18.02 13.22 5.18
C ASP A 118 -17.40 12.59 6.43
N CYS A 119 -16.21 12.01 6.24
CA CYS A 119 -15.34 11.56 7.32
C CYS A 119 -14.65 12.80 7.92
N SER A 120 -15.31 13.42 8.91
CA SER A 120 -14.82 14.60 9.63
C SER A 120 -13.91 14.24 10.81
N GLU A 121 -13.83 12.97 11.20
CA GLU A 121 -12.93 12.50 12.25
C GLU A 121 -11.52 12.33 11.70
N ARG A 122 -10.76 13.42 11.84
CA ARG A 122 -9.30 13.42 11.79
C ARG A 122 -8.83 12.57 12.98
N LEU A 123 -8.56 11.28 12.76
CA LEU A 123 -7.98 10.30 13.70
C LEU A 123 -7.37 10.98 14.95
N GLN A 124 -8.20 11.16 15.98
CA GLN A 124 -7.74 11.39 17.33
C GLN A 124 -7.66 10.01 17.96
N ASP A 125 -6.44 9.62 18.30
CA ASP A 125 -6.10 8.66 19.34
C ASP A 125 -6.63 7.23 19.12
N LEU A 126 -5.82 6.41 18.43
CA LEU A 126 -5.74 4.98 18.73
C LEU A 126 -4.53 4.80 19.66
N ASP A 127 -4.82 4.54 20.95
CA ASP A 127 -3.87 4.09 21.96
C ASP A 127 -3.13 2.81 21.55
#